data_AF-A0A2H1C5U7-F1
#
_entry.id   AF-A0A2H1C5U7-F1
#
_cell.length_a   1.000
_cell.length_b   1.000
_cell.length_c   1.000
_cell.angle_alpha   90.00
_cell.angle_beta   90.00
_cell.angle_gamma   90.00
#
_symmetry.space_group_name_H-M   'P 1'
#
loop_
_entity.id
_entity.type
_entity.pdbx_description
1 polymer ?
#
loop_
_entity_poly.entity_id
_entity_poly.type
_entity_poly.pdbx_seq_one_letter_code
_entity_poly.pdbx_strand_id
1 'polypeptide(L)'
;MEPRLERVCVEGLVLLKVIKHYQDEAVSSQYPVHGVLLGLCRGNELEVTNCFPLPKTADDDPNANETLNAFETKMIKILRQLNVDYLNVGFYQSGPGGVTINRANIDNIFQRQVDVPESILLTYDPTRTSRGQMGLKAYQLSPDLLSAREEAERRLRLSTNTKVSKQAFFIEIVVLSSHDQKSSV
;
A
#
# COMPACT_ATOMS: atom_id res chain seq x y z
N MET A 1 -21.01 -2.59 10.39
CA MET A 1 -20.05 -3.64 9.99
C MET A 1 -19.01 -2.93 9.15
N GLU A 2 -17.81 -2.74 9.68
CA GLU A 2 -16.73 -2.11 8.93
C GLU A 2 -16.22 -3.07 7.84
N PRO A 3 -15.91 -2.60 6.63
CA PRO A 3 -15.46 -3.46 5.55
C PRO A 3 -14.08 -4.01 5.90
N ARG A 4 -14.04 -5.28 6.32
CA ARG A 4 -12.80 -6.00 6.55
C ARG A 4 -12.46 -6.79 5.30
N LEU A 5 -11.31 -6.49 4.70
CA LEU A 5 -10.80 -7.32 3.61
C LEU A 5 -10.38 -8.67 4.16
N GLU A 6 -10.91 -9.74 3.56
CA GLU A 6 -10.52 -11.11 3.86
C GLU A 6 -9.39 -11.58 2.93
N ARG A 7 -9.40 -11.09 1.68
CA ARG A 7 -8.47 -11.50 0.64
C ARG A 7 -8.08 -10.34 -0.26
N VAL A 8 -6.84 -10.39 -0.74
CA VAL A 8 -6.33 -9.49 -1.78
C VAL A 8 -5.84 -10.34 -2.95
N CYS A 9 -6.38 -10.08 -4.13
CA CYS A 9 -6.02 -10.77 -5.36
C CYS A 9 -5.16 -9.82 -6.19
N VAL A 10 -3.89 -10.17 -6.39
CA VAL A 10 -2.94 -9.34 -7.12
C VAL A 10 -2.70 -9.94 -8.49
N GLU A 11 -2.97 -9.17 -9.54
CA GLU A 11 -2.69 -9.59 -10.90
C GLU A 11 -1.19 -9.76 -11.15
N GLY A 12 -0.83 -10.75 -11.97
CA GLY A 12 0.57 -11.02 -12.30
C GLY A 12 1.29 -9.83 -12.92
N LEU A 13 0.58 -8.97 -13.68
CA LEU A 13 1.15 -7.76 -14.26
C LEU A 13 1.59 -6.76 -13.18
N VAL A 14 0.83 -6.63 -12.09
CA VAL A 14 1.16 -5.77 -10.95
C VAL A 14 2.44 -6.27 -10.30
N LEU A 15 2.53 -7.57 -10.03
CA LEU A 15 3.72 -8.17 -9.43
C LEU A 15 4.96 -7.92 -10.31
N LEU A 16 4.87 -8.14 -11.62
CA LEU A 16 5.96 -7.88 -12.55
C LEU A 16 6.40 -6.41 -12.57
N LYS A 17 5.45 -5.47 -12.52
CA LYS A 17 5.74 -4.03 -12.44
C LYS A 17 6.46 -3.66 -11.14
N VAL A 18 6.02 -4.20 -10.00
CA VAL A 18 6.66 -3.97 -8.69
C VAL A 18 8.08 -4.52 -8.68
N ILE A 19 8.28 -5.74 -9.18
CA ILE A 19 9.60 -6.38 -9.29
C ILE A 19 10.52 -5.54 -10.18
N LYS A 20 10.04 -5.20 -11.38
CA LYS A 20 10.80 -4.41 -12.34
C LYS A 20 11.18 -3.05 -11.77
N HIS A 21 10.25 -2.35 -11.11
CA HIS A 21 10.51 -1.05 -10.50
C HIS A 21 11.67 -1.12 -9.50
N TYR A 22 11.65 -2.12 -8.62
CA TYR A 22 12.76 -2.30 -7.70
C TYR A 22 14.05 -2.68 -8.39
N GLN A 23 14.03 -3.54 -9.40
CA GLN A 23 15.24 -3.93 -10.14
C GLN A 23 15.90 -2.74 -10.85
N ASP A 24 15.10 -1.92 -11.53
CA ASP A 24 15.58 -0.74 -12.26
C ASP A 24 16.19 0.29 -11.30
N GLU A 25 15.61 0.47 -10.12
CA GLU A 25 16.05 1.45 -9.12
C GLU A 25 17.08 0.92 -8.11
N ALA A 26 17.18 -0.39 -7.92
CA ALA A 26 18.16 -1.01 -7.01
C ALA A 26 19.59 -0.82 -7.51
N VAL A 27 19.76 -0.56 -8.81
CA VAL A 27 21.04 -0.21 -9.42
C VAL A 27 21.49 1.19 -8.98
N SER A 28 20.55 2.11 -8.74
CA SER A 28 20.83 3.50 -8.40
C SER A 28 20.87 3.76 -6.89
N SER A 29 20.11 3.00 -6.08
CA SER A 29 20.16 3.11 -4.62
C SER A 29 19.70 1.84 -3.90
N GLN A 30 20.13 1.64 -2.66
CA GLN A 30 19.67 0.53 -1.80
C GLN A 30 18.38 0.85 -1.03
N TYR A 31 17.70 1.95 -1.38
CA TYR A 31 16.49 2.40 -0.69
C TYR A 31 15.25 1.67 -1.21
N PRO A 32 14.23 1.48 -0.35
CA PRO A 32 12.95 0.95 -0.81
C PRO A 32 12.32 1.88 -1.85
N VAL A 33 11.60 1.29 -2.79
CA VAL A 33 10.82 2.02 -3.80
C VAL A 33 9.35 1.96 -3.47
N HIS A 34 8.63 3.02 -3.86
CA HIS A 34 7.21 3.19 -3.54
C HIS A 34 6.38 3.39 -4.82
N GLY A 35 5.12 3.03 -4.77
CA GLY A 35 4.18 3.30 -5.87
C GLY A 35 2.73 3.10 -5.47
N VAL A 36 1.82 3.45 -6.35
CA VAL A 36 0.37 3.42 -6.09
C VAL A 36 -0.24 2.15 -6.67
N LEU A 37 -1.15 1.54 -5.91
CA LEU A 37 -1.94 0.38 -6.33
C LEU A 37 -3.30 0.82 -6.84
N LEU A 38 -3.72 0.20 -7.92
CA LEU A 38 -4.99 0.47 -8.58
C LEU A 38 -5.79 -0.81 -8.69
N GLY A 39 -7.10 -0.70 -8.49
CA GLY A 39 -7.95 -1.87 -8.43
C GLY A 39 -9.37 -1.58 -8.05
N LEU A 40 -10.10 -2.65 -7.74
CA LEU A 40 -11.53 -2.60 -7.43
C LEU A 40 -11.80 -3.51 -6.23
N CYS A 41 -12.58 -3.02 -5.28
CA CYS A 41 -13.09 -3.84 -4.19
C CYS A 41 -14.45 -4.46 -4.57
N ARG A 42 -14.61 -5.75 -4.30
CA ARG A 42 -15.87 -6.51 -4.48
C ARG A 42 -16.19 -7.26 -3.19
N GLY A 43 -17.00 -6.63 -2.34
CA GLY A 43 -17.35 -7.19 -1.03
C GLY A 43 -16.14 -7.19 -0.10
N ASN A 44 -15.67 -8.37 0.31
CA ASN A 44 -14.51 -8.53 1.20
C ASN A 44 -13.22 -8.91 0.44
N GLU A 45 -13.23 -8.81 -0.90
CA GLU A 45 -12.10 -9.13 -1.75
C GLU A 45 -11.64 -7.89 -2.53
N LEU A 46 -10.35 -7.58 -2.41
CA LEU A 46 -9.72 -6.49 -3.16
C LEU A 46 -8.97 -7.07 -4.36
N GLU A 47 -9.38 -6.71 -5.57
CA GLU A 47 -8.67 -7.03 -6.80
C GLU A 47 -7.72 -5.89 -7.15
N VAL A 48 -6.42 -6.15 -7.15
CA VAL A 48 -5.37 -5.22 -7.55
C VAL A 48 -4.95 -5.57 -8.98
N THR A 49 -5.43 -4.78 -9.93
CA THR A 49 -5.31 -5.03 -11.37
C THR A 49 -4.16 -4.22 -11.99
N ASN A 50 -3.78 -3.10 -11.40
CA ASN A 50 -2.74 -2.25 -11.94
C ASN A 50 -1.94 -1.51 -10.85
N CYS A 51 -0.79 -0.96 -11.22
CA CYS A 51 0.01 -0.10 -10.36
C CYS A 51 0.90 0.82 -11.19
N PHE A 52 1.39 1.90 -10.57
CA PHE A 52 2.43 2.75 -11.15
C PHE A 52 3.44 3.22 -10.09
N PRO A 53 4.72 3.38 -10.47
CA PRO A 53 5.77 3.85 -9.56
C PRO A 53 5.58 5.32 -9.22
N LEU A 54 5.91 5.69 -7.98
CA LEU A 54 6.08 7.09 -7.59
C LEU A 54 7.54 7.50 -7.82
N PRO A 55 7.79 8.75 -8.26
CA PRO A 55 9.15 9.24 -8.43
C PRO A 55 9.86 9.36 -7.08
N LYS A 56 11.18 9.17 -7.06
CA LYS A 56 12.00 9.43 -5.88
C LYS A 56 12.02 10.93 -5.61
N THR A 57 11.74 11.32 -4.37
CA THR A 57 11.95 12.68 -3.86
C THR A 57 13.24 12.72 -3.06
N ALA A 58 13.88 13.89 -2.95
CA ALA A 58 14.98 14.05 -2.02
C ALA A 58 14.43 14.01 -0.58
N ASP A 59 15.16 13.37 0.34
CA ASP A 59 14.71 13.17 1.72
C ASP A 59 14.44 14.49 2.47
N ASP A 60 15.17 15.55 2.11
CA ASP A 60 15.06 16.89 2.73
C ASP A 60 14.18 17.88 1.94
N ASP A 61 13.47 17.43 0.90
CA ASP A 61 12.59 18.30 0.12
C ASP A 61 11.28 18.59 0.88
N PRO A 62 11.04 19.84 1.34
CA PRO A 62 9.82 20.19 2.07
C PRO A 62 8.56 20.05 1.19
N ASN A 63 8.71 20.05 -0.13
CA ASN A 63 7.61 19.94 -1.10
C ASN A 63 7.48 18.52 -1.67
N ALA A 64 8.19 17.53 -1.13
CA ALA A 64 8.16 16.15 -1.59
C ALA A 64 6.73 15.61 -1.64
N ASN A 65 5.96 15.79 -0.56
CA ASN A 65 4.60 15.27 -0.46
C ASN A 65 3.64 15.93 -1.47
N GLU A 66 3.75 17.25 -1.67
CA GLU A 66 2.94 17.96 -2.66
C GLU A 66 3.27 17.49 -4.08
N THR A 67 4.56 17.32 -4.39
CA THR A 67 5.04 16.82 -5.68
C THR A 67 4.52 15.41 -5.97
N LEU A 68 4.58 14.52 -4.98
CA LEU A 68 4.05 13.15 -5.09
C LEU A 68 2.53 13.15 -5.30
N ASN A 69 1.79 13.96 -4.56
CA ASN A 69 0.33 14.08 -4.70
C ASN A 69 -0.08 14.64 -6.07
N ALA A 70 0.66 15.63 -6.57
CA ALA A 70 0.43 16.19 -7.91
C ALA A 70 0.72 15.15 -9.00
N PHE A 71 1.79 14.36 -8.85
CA PHE A 71 2.13 13.27 -9.75
C PHE A 71 1.06 12.18 -9.74
N GLU A 72 0.64 11.73 -8.55
CA GLU A 72 -0.43 10.73 -8.37
C GLU A 72 -1.72 11.19 -9.06
N THR A 73 -2.16 12.41 -8.79
CA THR A 73 -3.36 13.01 -9.39
C THR A 73 -3.27 13.07 -10.91
N LYS A 74 -2.11 13.46 -11.45
CA LYS A 74 -1.87 13.50 -12.89
C LYS A 74 -1.94 12.11 -13.52
N MET A 75 -1.31 11.12 -12.90
CA MET A 75 -1.29 9.74 -13.40
C MET A 75 -2.68 9.12 -13.38
N ILE A 76 -3.46 9.31 -12.32
CA ILE A 76 -4.85 8.84 -12.24
C ILE A 76 -5.69 9.46 -13.37
N LYS A 77 -5.52 10.75 -13.67
CA LYS A 77 -6.21 11.41 -14.79
C LYS A 77 -5.85 10.79 -16.15
N ILE A 78 -4.57 10.49 -16.38
CA ILE A 78 -4.10 9.88 -17.63
C ILE A 78 -4.69 8.46 -17.78
N LEU A 79 -4.62 7.64 -16.74
CA LEU A 79 -5.15 6.27 -16.78
C LEU A 79 -6.65 6.26 -17.02
N ARG A 80 -7.39 7.18 -16.39
CA ARG A 80 -8.82 7.38 -16.66
C ARG A 80 -9.10 7.73 -18.12
N GLN A 81 -8.28 8.58 -18.75
CA GLN A 81 -8.44 8.93 -20.18
C GLN A 81 -8.15 7.74 -21.12
N LEU A 82 -7.28 6.84 -20.69
CA LEU A 82 -6.92 5.63 -21.44
C LEU A 82 -7.87 4.45 -21.18
N ASN A 83 -8.94 4.64 -20.39
CA ASN A 83 -9.86 3.59 -19.95
C ASN A 83 -9.15 2.42 -19.25
N VAL A 84 -8.07 2.72 -18.52
CA VAL A 84 -7.38 1.77 -17.64
C VAL A 84 -7.87 1.99 -16.22
N ASP A 85 -8.00 0.92 -15.44
CA ASP A 85 -8.30 1.00 -14.01
C ASP A 85 -7.45 2.07 -13.31
N TYR A 86 -8.13 2.97 -12.61
CA TYR A 86 -7.57 4.21 -12.05
C TYR A 86 -7.96 4.46 -10.59
N LEU A 87 -8.74 3.56 -9.99
CA LEU A 87 -9.17 3.68 -8.60
C LEU A 87 -8.01 3.33 -7.68
N ASN A 88 -7.58 4.27 -6.84
CA ASN A 88 -6.52 4.06 -5.86
C ASN A 88 -7.02 3.17 -4.73
N VAL A 89 -6.35 2.04 -4.53
CA VAL A 89 -6.66 1.03 -3.49
C VAL A 89 -5.49 0.81 -2.54
N GLY A 90 -4.53 1.74 -2.51
CA GLY A 90 -3.41 1.72 -1.62
C GLY A 90 -2.07 1.95 -2.32
N PHE A 91 -1.01 1.42 -1.73
CA PHE A 91 0.34 1.64 -2.22
C PHE A 91 1.22 0.42 -1.97
N TYR A 92 2.28 0.31 -2.77
CA TYR A 92 3.29 -0.72 -2.58
C TYR A 92 4.61 -0.14 -2.09
N GLN A 93 5.34 -0.97 -1.35
CA GLN A 93 6.73 -0.75 -0.99
C GLN A 93 7.55 -1.97 -1.37
N SER A 94 8.64 -1.78 -2.11
CA SER A 94 9.55 -2.87 -2.46
C SER A 94 10.96 -2.55 -2.01
N GLY A 95 11.59 -3.46 -1.27
CA GLY A 95 12.95 -3.27 -0.77
C GLY A 95 13.47 -4.42 0.08
N PRO A 96 14.80 -4.53 0.26
CA PRO A 96 15.41 -5.56 1.07
C PRO A 96 15.06 -5.33 2.55
N GLY A 97 14.65 -6.39 3.25
CA GLY A 97 14.20 -6.30 4.65
C GLY A 97 12.68 -6.12 4.83
N GLY A 98 11.92 -6.09 3.73
CA GLY A 98 10.46 -6.07 3.76
C GLY A 98 9.86 -4.82 4.41
N VAL A 99 8.72 -4.97 5.11
CA VAL A 99 8.13 -3.88 5.91
C VAL A 99 8.92 -3.67 7.18
N THR A 100 9.64 -2.56 7.25
CA THR A 100 9.88 -1.93 8.54
C THR A 100 8.56 -1.27 8.96
N ILE A 101 7.87 -1.86 9.95
CA ILE A 101 6.69 -1.24 10.58
C ILE A 101 7.20 0.01 11.30
N ASN A 102 7.26 1.13 10.58
CA ASN A 102 7.65 2.42 11.10
C ASN A 102 6.40 3.30 11.25
N ARG A 103 6.50 4.36 12.06
CA ARG A 103 5.39 5.30 12.25
C ARG A 103 4.93 5.92 10.93
N ALA A 104 5.87 6.27 10.05
CA ALA A 104 5.56 6.87 8.75
C ALA A 104 4.62 6.00 7.90
N ASN A 105 4.86 4.69 7.82
CA ASN A 105 4.00 3.77 7.07
C ASN A 105 2.62 3.64 7.72
N ILE A 106 2.53 3.61 9.05
CA ILE A 106 1.24 3.60 9.76
C ILE A 106 0.47 4.90 9.49
N ASP A 107 1.15 6.05 9.54
CA ASP A 107 0.55 7.36 9.27
C ASP A 107 0.05 7.47 7.83
N ASN A 108 0.85 7.01 6.86
CA ASN A 108 0.50 7.02 5.44
C ASN A 108 -0.72 6.13 5.14
N ILE A 109 -0.77 4.91 5.71
CA ILE A 109 -1.91 4.01 5.49
C ILE A 109 -3.15 4.55 6.20
N PHE A 110 -3.00 5.08 7.42
CA PHE A 110 -4.11 5.68 8.14
C PHE A 110 -4.74 6.80 7.34
N GLN A 111 -3.94 7.75 6.85
CA GLN A 111 -4.43 8.86 6.04
C GLN A 111 -5.19 8.36 4.80
N ARG A 112 -4.70 7.32 4.13
CA ARG A 112 -5.38 6.74 2.96
C ARG A 112 -6.65 5.97 3.34
N GLN A 113 -6.66 5.26 4.47
CA GLN A 113 -7.82 4.48 4.91
C GLN A 113 -8.99 5.35 5.40
N VAL A 114 -8.73 6.60 5.80
CA VAL A 114 -9.79 7.58 6.08
C VAL A 114 -10.61 7.89 4.83
N ASP A 115 -9.94 8.01 3.67
CA ASP A 115 -10.62 8.31 2.39
C ASP A 115 -11.12 7.04 1.68
N VAL A 116 -10.34 5.96 1.75
CA VAL A 116 -10.61 4.67 1.10
C VAL A 116 -10.39 3.54 2.11
N PRO A 117 -11.43 3.08 2.83
CA PRO A 117 -11.32 2.09 3.91
C PRO A 117 -10.60 0.80 3.50
N GLU A 118 -10.75 0.40 2.24
CA GLU A 118 -10.16 -0.79 1.63
C GLU A 118 -8.70 -0.60 1.20
N SER A 119 -8.09 0.55 1.48
CA SER A 119 -6.69 0.81 1.14
C SER A 119 -5.75 -0.14 1.87
N ILE A 120 -4.81 -0.74 1.13
CA ILE A 120 -3.79 -1.65 1.66
C ILE A 120 -2.36 -1.15 1.44
N LEU A 121 -1.43 -1.68 2.23
CA LEU A 121 0.00 -1.66 1.94
C LEU A 121 0.41 -3.03 1.38
N LEU A 122 0.81 -3.07 0.12
CA LEU A 122 1.43 -4.26 -0.49
C LEU A 122 2.94 -4.16 -0.40
N THR A 123 3.60 -5.23 0.02
CA THR A 123 5.05 -5.22 0.19
C THR A 123 5.71 -6.37 -0.49
N TYR A 124 6.84 -6.07 -1.13
CA TYR A 124 7.63 -7.04 -1.86
C TYR A 124 9.07 -7.05 -1.34
N ASP A 125 9.50 -8.19 -0.83
CA ASP A 125 10.88 -8.44 -0.41
C ASP A 125 11.61 -9.31 -1.46
N PRO A 126 12.53 -8.71 -2.24
CA PRO A 126 13.30 -9.43 -3.24
C PRO A 126 14.28 -10.45 -2.62
N THR A 127 14.70 -10.25 -1.37
CA THR A 127 15.65 -11.15 -0.67
C THR A 127 15.01 -12.46 -0.22
N ARG A 128 13.70 -12.43 0.04
CA ARG A 128 12.92 -13.64 0.34
C ARG A 128 12.61 -14.42 -0.92
N THR A 129 12.25 -13.70 -1.99
CA THR A 129 11.95 -14.30 -3.29
C THR A 129 13.18 -15.00 -3.88
N SER A 130 14.38 -14.42 -3.75
CA SER A 130 15.62 -15.07 -4.19
C SER A 130 15.97 -16.35 -3.42
N ARG A 131 15.38 -16.56 -2.24
CA ARG A 131 15.50 -17.79 -1.43
C ARG A 131 14.35 -18.78 -1.66
N GLY A 132 13.51 -18.55 -2.67
CA GLY A 132 12.35 -19.40 -2.99
C GLY A 132 11.17 -19.23 -2.01
N GLN A 133 11.15 -18.17 -1.21
CA GLN A 133 10.03 -17.87 -0.32
C GLN A 133 9.09 -16.83 -0.94
N MET A 134 7.83 -16.83 -0.52
CA MET A 134 6.89 -15.78 -0.90
C MET A 134 7.31 -14.44 -0.28
N GLY A 135 7.84 -13.54 -1.12
CA GLY A 135 8.27 -12.20 -0.71
C GLY A 135 7.15 -11.16 -0.71
N LEU A 136 5.91 -11.54 -1.07
CA LEU A 136 4.77 -10.65 -1.18
C LEU A 136 3.88 -10.73 0.06
N LYS A 137 3.53 -9.57 0.65
CA LYS A 137 2.61 -9.47 1.79
C LYS A 137 1.70 -8.25 1.67
N ALA A 138 0.43 -8.37 2.04
CA ALA A 138 -0.50 -7.27 2.09
C ALA A 138 -0.89 -6.97 3.55
N TYR A 139 -0.99 -5.69 3.88
CA TYR A 139 -1.32 -5.22 5.22
C TYR A 139 -2.43 -4.18 5.18
N GLN A 140 -3.35 -4.28 6.14
CA GLN A 140 -4.38 -3.28 6.42
C GLN A 140 -4.32 -2.93 7.91
N LEU A 141 -4.62 -1.68 8.29
CA LEU A 141 -4.70 -1.34 9.70
C LEU A 141 -5.90 -2.04 10.34
N SER A 142 -5.73 -2.47 11.60
CA SER A 142 -6.83 -3.06 12.33
C SER A 142 -7.95 -2.04 12.56
N PRO A 143 -9.23 -2.45 12.50
CA PRO A 143 -10.36 -1.58 12.82
C PRO A 143 -10.25 -0.96 14.23
N ASP A 144 -9.73 -1.74 15.18
CA ASP A 144 -9.46 -1.28 16.54
C ASP A 144 -8.48 -0.09 16.57
N LEU A 145 -7.46 -0.12 15.73
CA LEU A 145 -6.50 0.98 15.61
C LEU A 145 -7.13 2.18 14.91
N LEU A 146 -7.91 1.95 13.86
CA LEU A 146 -8.61 3.02 13.15
C LEU A 146 -9.54 3.76 14.12
N SER A 147 -10.38 3.03 14.86
CA SER A 147 -11.28 3.60 15.87
C SER A 147 -10.52 4.27 17.02
N ALA A 148 -9.47 3.65 17.55
CA ALA A 148 -8.67 4.22 18.63
C ALA A 148 -7.93 5.49 18.20
N ARG A 149 -7.47 5.55 16.94
CA ARG A 149 -6.76 6.70 16.39
C ARG A 149 -7.72 7.82 15.98
N GLU A 150 -8.88 7.51 15.40
CA GLU A 150 -9.94 8.49 15.17
C GLU A 150 -10.43 9.09 16.48
N GLU A 151 -10.61 8.27 17.51
CA GLU A 151 -10.97 8.76 18.84
C GLU A 151 -9.84 9.58 19.47
N ALA A 152 -8.59 9.15 19.30
CA ALA A 152 -7.43 9.91 19.75
C ALA A 152 -7.30 11.24 18.99
N GLU A 153 -7.50 11.31 17.69
CA GLU A 153 -7.49 12.55 16.89
C GLU A 153 -8.67 13.46 17.26
N ARG A 154 -9.86 12.90 17.49
CA ARG A 154 -11.03 13.62 18.00
C ARG A 154 -10.77 14.21 19.38
N ARG A 155 -10.10 13.47 20.27
CA ARG A 155 -9.65 13.93 21.60
C ARG A 155 -8.49 14.92 21.49
N LEU A 156 -7.54 14.74 20.57
CA LEU A 156 -6.40 15.63 20.35
C LEU A 156 -6.82 16.98 19.79
N ARG A 157 -7.88 17.03 18.98
CA ARG A 157 -8.56 18.27 18.60
C ARG A 157 -9.14 19.04 19.79
N LEU A 158 -9.30 18.40 20.96
CA LEU A 158 -9.80 19.00 22.20
C LEU A 158 -8.73 19.18 23.29
N SER A 159 -7.61 18.45 23.25
CA SER A 159 -6.46 18.70 24.13
C SER A 159 -5.17 18.06 23.60
N THR A 160 -4.05 18.78 23.71
CA THR A 160 -2.74 18.33 23.27
C THR A 160 -2.18 17.20 24.14
N ASN A 161 -1.64 16.18 23.47
CA ASN A 161 -0.68 15.17 23.95
C ASN A 161 -1.26 13.85 24.48
N THR A 162 -1.17 12.77 23.68
CA THR A 162 -1.16 11.40 24.23
C THR A 162 -0.32 10.44 23.39
N LYS A 163 0.50 9.64 24.07
CA LYS A 163 1.30 8.53 23.51
C LYS A 163 0.42 7.28 23.30
N VAL A 164 0.41 6.75 22.08
CA VAL A 164 -0.25 5.47 21.74
C VAL A 164 0.71 4.30 21.96
N SER A 165 0.24 3.27 22.67
CA SER A 165 0.97 2.03 23.01
C SER A 165 1.03 1.04 21.84
N LYS A 166 2.10 0.23 21.81
CA LYS A 166 2.36 -0.79 20.77
C LYS A 166 1.42 -2.01 20.94
N GLN A 167 0.38 -2.10 20.11
CA GLN A 167 -0.33 -3.34 19.79
C GLN A 167 -0.21 -3.60 18.28
N ALA A 168 -0.41 -4.84 17.84
CA ALA A 168 -0.20 -5.26 16.45
C ALA A 168 -1.01 -4.38 15.48
N PHE A 169 -0.32 -3.46 14.80
CA PHE A 169 -0.94 -2.39 14.01
C PHE A 169 -1.48 -2.86 12.65
N PHE A 170 -1.02 -4.02 12.18
CA PHE A 170 -1.30 -4.54 10.86
C PHE A 170 -1.90 -5.94 10.91
N ILE A 171 -2.92 -6.16 10.09
CA ILE A 171 -3.45 -7.48 9.77
C ILE A 171 -2.81 -7.90 8.44
N GLU A 172 -2.11 -9.03 8.43
CA GLU A 172 -1.62 -9.65 7.19
C GLU A 172 -2.81 -10.27 6.45
N ILE A 173 -3.06 -9.82 5.23
CA ILE A 173 -4.14 -10.33 4.38
C ILE A 173 -3.58 -11.41 3.46
N VAL A 174 -4.37 -12.47 3.25
CA VAL A 174 -4.03 -13.53 2.30
C VAL A 174 -3.93 -12.93 0.90
N VAL A 175 -2.75 -13.07 0.28
CA VAL A 175 -2.50 -12.64 -1.08
C VAL A 175 -2.64 -13.83 -2.03
N LEU A 176 -3.52 -13.69 -3.02
CA LEU A 176 -3.70 -14.66 -4.09
C LEU A 176 -3.14 -14.11 -5.40
N SER A 177 -2.43 -14.95 -6.15
CA SER A 177 -2.07 -14.69 -7.54
C SER A 177 -3.27 -15.03 -8.43
N SER A 178 -3.57 -14.24 -9.46
CA SER A 178 -4.68 -14.53 -10.40
C SER A 178 -4.60 -15.90 -11.07
N HIS A 179 -3.45 -16.58 -11.07
CA HIS A 179 -3.34 -17.97 -11.55
C HIS A 179 -4.03 -18.97 -10.62
N ASP A 180 -4.07 -18.73 -9.31
CA ASP A 180 -4.72 -19.62 -8.32
C ASP A 180 -6.24 -19.56 -8.38
N GLN A 181 -6.82 -18.42 -8.78
CA GLN A 181 -8.27 -18.27 -8.90
C GLN A 181 -8.90 -19.16 -9.99
N LYS A 182 -8.15 -19.50 -11.05
CA LYS A 182 -8.68 -20.34 -12.14
C LYS A 182 -8.69 -21.85 -11.83
N SER A 183 -7.97 -22.30 -10.80
CA SER A 183 -7.92 -23.73 -10.41
C SER A 183 -8.98 -24.13 -9.38
N SER A 184 -9.78 -23.18 -8.91
CA SER A 184 -10.79 -23.42 -7.86
C SER A 184 -12.24 -23.45 -8.38
N VAL A 185 -12.44 -23.63 -9.69
CA VAL A 185 -13.75 -23.78 -10.34
C VAL A 185 -13.84 -25.12 -11.05
#